data_AF-A0A8C1URP1-F1
#
_entry.id   AF-A0A8C1URP1-F1
#
_cell.length_a   1.000
_cell.length_b   1.000
_cell.length_c   1.000
_cell.angle_alpha   90.00
_cell.angle_beta   90.00
_cell.angle_gamma   90.00
#
_symmetry.space_group_name_H-M   'P 1'
#
loop_
_entity.id
_entity.type
_entity.pdbx_description
1 polymer ?
#
loop_
_entity_poly.entity_id
_entity_poly.type
_entity_poly.pdbx_seq_one_letter_code
_entity_poly.pdbx_strand_id
1 'polypeptide(L)'
;MTTAARPTFEPARGGRGKGEGDLSALSKQYSSRDLPGHTKIKYRQPTQDAPEEVRARDFRRELEERERVAVKSRDRGAREHTTSSSSSSSSSKRPRLDQIPAANLDADDPLTDDEDDSDSGSDSDDDTAALLAELEKIKKERAEEQERKEREQKAEEERIRMENILSGNPLLNLAGQQQQQQQQQQQLKTQSQNAFSVKRRWDDDVVFKNCAKGVDESRREKRFINDTLRSEFHKKFMEKYVK
;
A
#
# COMPACT_ATOMS: atom_id res chain seq x y z
N MET A 1 -8.30 -20.86 -57.99
CA MET A 1 -7.68 -20.24 -56.79
C MET A 1 -6.19 -20.52 -56.84
N THR A 2 -5.31 -19.55 -56.60
CA THR A 2 -3.85 -19.76 -56.65
C THR A 2 -3.36 -20.32 -55.32
N THR A 3 -2.44 -21.28 -55.37
CA THR A 3 -1.89 -21.99 -54.19
C THR A 3 -0.68 -21.28 -53.56
N ALA A 4 -0.43 -20.03 -53.94
CA ALA A 4 0.77 -19.29 -53.55
C ALA A 4 0.73 -18.81 -52.09
N ALA A 5 -0.44 -18.45 -51.57
CA ALA A 5 -0.61 -18.13 -50.15
C ALA A 5 -0.77 -19.42 -49.35
N ARG A 6 0.31 -19.83 -48.65
CA ARG A 6 0.35 -21.05 -47.83
C ARG A 6 0.92 -20.77 -46.43
N PRO A 7 0.41 -21.44 -45.38
CA PRO A 7 1.00 -21.34 -44.05
C PRO A 7 2.38 -22.02 -44.00
N THR A 8 3.20 -21.62 -43.04
CA THR A 8 4.48 -22.25 -42.72
C THR A 8 4.26 -23.36 -41.69
N PHE A 9 4.38 -24.62 -42.11
CA PHE A 9 4.28 -25.77 -41.19
C PHE A 9 5.62 -26.14 -40.55
N GLU A 10 6.73 -25.89 -41.25
CA GLU A 10 8.08 -26.11 -40.76
C GLU A 10 8.85 -24.78 -40.77
N PRO A 11 9.45 -24.35 -39.65
CA PRO A 11 10.27 -23.15 -39.61
C PRO A 11 11.64 -23.37 -40.25
N ALA A 12 12.27 -22.30 -40.74
CA ALA A 12 13.65 -22.36 -41.21
C ALA A 12 14.60 -22.72 -40.06
N ARG A 13 15.52 -23.68 -40.29
CA ARG A 13 16.53 -24.10 -39.30
C ARG A 13 17.77 -23.21 -39.40
N GLY A 14 18.34 -22.83 -38.26
CA GLY A 14 19.67 -22.23 -38.18
C GLY A 14 20.79 -23.22 -38.54
N GLY A 15 21.99 -22.72 -38.74
CA GLY A 15 23.22 -23.47 -39.01
C GLY A 15 23.77 -23.36 -40.44
N ARG A 16 23.19 -22.52 -41.30
CA ARG A 16 23.63 -22.32 -42.70
C ARG A 16 23.82 -20.86 -43.11
N GLY A 17 23.62 -19.92 -42.19
CA GLY A 17 23.65 -18.48 -42.44
C GLY A 17 24.98 -17.81 -42.10
N LYS A 18 24.98 -16.48 -42.19
CA LYS A 18 26.10 -15.61 -41.80
C LYS A 18 26.42 -15.80 -40.31
N GLY A 19 27.68 -16.11 -40.00
CA GLY A 19 28.13 -16.37 -38.63
C GLY A 19 27.91 -17.82 -38.15
N GLU A 20 27.32 -18.68 -38.97
CA GLU A 20 27.08 -20.09 -38.65
C GLU A 20 28.01 -20.99 -39.47
N GLY A 21 28.73 -21.89 -38.81
CA GLY A 21 29.79 -22.69 -39.45
C GLY A 21 31.01 -21.84 -39.76
N ASP A 22 31.29 -21.60 -41.05
CA ASP A 22 32.49 -20.91 -41.54
C ASP A 22 32.38 -19.37 -41.52
N LEU A 23 31.60 -18.80 -40.58
CA LEU A 23 31.24 -17.37 -40.55
C LEU A 23 30.83 -16.78 -41.93
N SER A 24 30.24 -17.61 -42.80
CA SER A 24 29.95 -17.26 -44.20
C SER A 24 31.19 -16.76 -44.97
N ALA A 25 32.27 -17.55 -44.95
CA ALA A 25 33.51 -17.36 -45.72
C ALA A 25 34.14 -15.96 -45.55
N LEU A 26 34.18 -15.45 -44.32
CA LEU A 26 34.77 -14.16 -43.98
C LEU A 26 34.18 -12.98 -44.80
N SER A 27 32.86 -12.95 -44.96
CA SER A 27 32.17 -11.83 -45.60
C SER A 27 32.55 -10.49 -44.94
N LYS A 28 32.92 -9.51 -45.77
CA LYS A 28 33.25 -8.13 -45.35
C LYS A 28 32.00 -7.29 -45.02
N GLN A 29 30.81 -7.86 -45.19
CA GLN A 29 29.57 -7.15 -44.92
C GLN A 29 29.28 -7.15 -43.41
N TYR A 30 29.08 -5.97 -42.83
CA TYR A 30 28.66 -5.80 -41.44
C TYR A 30 27.50 -4.81 -41.36
N SER A 31 26.62 -5.00 -40.38
CA SER A 31 25.52 -4.06 -40.11
C SER A 31 26.00 -2.90 -39.24
N SER A 32 25.29 -1.77 -39.26
CA SER A 32 25.53 -0.68 -38.29
C SER A 32 25.36 -1.14 -36.83
N ARG A 33 24.58 -2.21 -36.60
CA ARG A 33 24.38 -2.83 -35.27
C ARG A 33 25.54 -3.74 -34.85
N ASP A 34 26.39 -4.16 -35.78
CA ASP A 34 27.58 -5.00 -35.51
C ASP A 34 28.81 -4.15 -35.16
N LEU A 35 28.69 -2.82 -35.20
CA LEU A 35 29.75 -1.91 -34.77
C LEU A 35 30.01 -2.05 -33.26
N PRO A 36 31.25 -1.81 -32.80
CA PRO A 36 31.59 -1.95 -31.39
C PRO A 36 30.68 -1.14 -30.45
N GLY A 37 29.91 -1.86 -29.63
CA GLY A 37 29.02 -1.31 -28.61
C GLY A 37 29.06 -2.19 -27.36
N HIS A 38 29.02 -1.58 -26.17
CA HIS A 38 29.10 -2.29 -24.90
C HIS A 38 30.29 -3.27 -24.80
N THR A 39 31.49 -2.79 -25.16
CA THR A 39 32.74 -3.58 -25.16
C THR A 39 33.25 -3.97 -23.76
N LYS A 40 32.59 -3.51 -22.70
CA LYS A 40 32.96 -3.78 -21.30
C LYS A 40 31.77 -4.37 -20.55
N ILE A 41 31.91 -5.60 -20.09
CA ILE A 41 30.93 -6.29 -19.24
C ILE A 41 31.01 -5.69 -17.83
N LYS A 42 29.85 -5.45 -17.21
CA LYS A 42 29.74 -5.00 -15.81
C LYS A 42 29.62 -6.23 -14.91
N TYR A 43 30.40 -6.25 -13.83
CA TYR A 43 30.32 -7.27 -12.80
C TYR A 43 29.61 -6.72 -11.57
N ARG A 44 28.82 -7.58 -10.91
CA ARG A 44 28.19 -7.26 -9.62
C ARG A 44 29.28 -6.97 -8.60
N GLN A 45 29.21 -5.79 -7.98
CA GLN A 45 30.12 -5.43 -6.90
C GLN A 45 29.63 -6.03 -5.57
N PRO A 46 30.50 -6.14 -4.55
CA PRO A 46 30.04 -6.33 -3.18
C PRO A 46 28.95 -5.29 -2.88
N THR A 47 27.85 -5.69 -2.22
CA THR A 47 26.57 -4.96 -2.05
C THR A 47 25.53 -5.02 -3.19
N GLN A 48 25.85 -5.63 -4.35
CA GLN A 48 24.93 -5.75 -5.50
C GLN A 48 24.54 -7.21 -5.81
N ASP A 49 24.48 -8.05 -4.77
CA ASP A 49 24.34 -9.50 -4.86
C ASP A 49 25.54 -10.14 -5.59
N ALA A 50 26.74 -9.87 -5.08
CA ALA A 50 27.92 -10.61 -5.52
C ALA A 50 27.73 -12.10 -5.20
N PRO A 51 28.21 -13.02 -6.06
CA PRO A 51 27.94 -14.46 -5.91
C PRO A 51 28.47 -15.03 -4.59
N GLU A 52 29.49 -14.41 -4.00
CA GLU A 52 30.03 -14.77 -2.69
C GLU A 52 29.05 -14.43 -1.56
N GLU A 53 28.44 -13.25 -1.59
CA GLU A 53 27.44 -12.80 -0.61
C GLU A 53 26.17 -13.66 -0.69
N VAL A 54 25.71 -13.94 -1.92
CA VAL A 54 24.54 -14.78 -2.18
C VAL A 54 24.73 -16.20 -1.64
N ARG A 55 25.95 -16.75 -1.74
CA ARG A 55 26.24 -18.11 -1.25
C ARG A 55 26.19 -18.21 0.27
N ALA A 56 26.57 -17.15 0.98
CA ALA A 56 26.59 -17.13 2.44
C ALA A 56 25.22 -16.79 3.06
N ARG A 57 24.23 -16.40 2.26
CA ARG A 57 22.96 -15.86 2.74
C ARG A 57 21.90 -16.95 2.93
N ASP A 58 21.20 -16.89 4.07
CA ASP A 58 20.01 -17.70 4.30
C ASP A 58 18.76 -16.98 3.78
N PHE A 59 18.29 -17.39 2.61
CA PHE A 59 17.13 -16.79 1.96
C PHE A 59 15.80 -17.13 2.63
N ARG A 60 15.69 -18.27 3.32
CA ARG A 60 14.42 -18.69 3.92
C ARG A 60 14.03 -17.73 5.05
N ARG A 61 14.96 -17.49 5.97
CA ARG A 61 14.74 -16.59 7.12
C ARG A 61 14.43 -15.16 6.68
N GLU A 62 15.19 -14.62 5.74
CA GLU A 62 14.96 -13.25 5.26
C GLU A 62 13.63 -13.10 4.51
N LEU A 63 13.27 -14.09 3.68
CA LEU A 63 12.01 -14.07 2.95
C LEU A 63 10.84 -14.02 3.95
N GLU A 64 10.87 -14.88 4.97
CA GLU A 64 9.83 -14.91 6.00
C GLU A 64 9.74 -13.58 6.78
N GLU A 65 10.87 -12.98 7.15
CA GLU A 65 10.90 -11.67 7.80
C GLU A 65 10.28 -10.58 6.91
N ARG A 66 10.63 -10.59 5.62
CA ARG A 66 10.12 -9.60 4.66
C ARG A 66 8.63 -9.79 4.38
N GLU A 67 8.15 -11.03 4.36
CA GLU A 67 6.73 -11.35 4.27
C GLU A 67 5.97 -10.89 5.51
N ARG A 68 6.52 -11.12 6.72
CA ARG A 68 5.94 -10.65 7.97
C ARG A 68 5.77 -9.12 7.98
N VAL A 69 6.80 -8.39 7.53
CA VAL A 69 6.73 -6.92 7.39
C VAL A 69 5.72 -6.50 6.32
N ALA A 70 5.70 -7.19 5.17
CA ALA A 70 4.75 -6.91 4.09
C ALA A 70 3.31 -7.09 4.57
N VAL A 71 2.99 -8.18 5.26
CA VAL A 71 1.66 -8.44 5.85
C VAL A 71 1.30 -7.36 6.86
N LYS A 72 2.20 -7.03 7.80
CA LYS A 72 1.97 -5.96 8.79
C LYS A 72 1.73 -4.59 8.14
N SER A 73 2.44 -4.27 7.06
CA SER A 73 2.22 -3.02 6.32
C SER A 73 0.87 -3.02 5.58
N ARG A 74 0.46 -4.16 5.01
CA ARG A 74 -0.84 -4.33 4.36
C ARG A 74 -1.99 -4.20 5.35
N ASP A 75 -1.87 -4.78 6.54
CA ASP A 75 -2.91 -4.71 7.58
C ASP A 75 -3.07 -3.29 8.13
N ARG A 76 -1.96 -2.56 8.29
CA ARG A 76 -2.01 -1.14 8.67
C ARG A 76 -2.60 -0.26 7.56
N GLY A 77 -2.26 -0.51 6.31
CA GLY A 77 -2.81 0.22 5.15
C GLY A 77 -4.26 -0.13 4.82
N ALA A 78 -4.71 -1.36 5.10
CA ALA A 78 -6.09 -1.79 4.89
C ALA A 78 -7.09 -1.08 5.83
N ARG A 79 -6.62 -0.64 7.00
CA ARG A 79 -7.44 0.12 7.97
C ARG A 79 -7.63 1.60 7.60
N GLU A 80 -6.79 2.16 6.73
CA GLU A 80 -6.87 3.57 6.32
C GLU A 80 -7.51 3.75 4.94
N HIS A 81 -7.47 2.70 4.09
CA HIS A 81 -8.00 2.78 2.73
C HIS A 81 -9.54 2.82 2.64
N THR A 82 -10.25 2.71 3.76
CA THR A 82 -11.70 2.97 3.87
C THR A 82 -12.03 4.44 4.18
N THR A 83 -11.05 5.31 4.44
CA THR A 83 -11.32 6.71 4.86
C THR A 83 -10.46 7.79 4.21
N SER A 84 -9.44 7.49 3.39
CA SER A 84 -8.56 8.56 2.88
C SER A 84 -7.92 8.33 1.50
N SER A 85 -8.63 7.78 0.51
CA SER A 85 -8.10 7.74 -0.87
C SER A 85 -8.49 8.95 -1.73
N SER A 86 -8.14 10.15 -1.26
CA SER A 86 -8.16 11.37 -2.08
C SER A 86 -6.91 12.21 -1.84
N SER A 87 -5.76 11.77 -2.35
CA SER A 87 -4.68 12.62 -2.89
C SER A 87 -3.35 11.86 -2.93
N SER A 88 -2.86 11.59 -4.14
CA SER A 88 -1.43 11.67 -4.52
C SER A 88 -1.18 10.91 -5.83
N SER A 89 -1.76 11.43 -6.90
CA SER A 89 -1.17 11.26 -8.23
C SER A 89 0.08 12.13 -8.31
N SER A 90 1.25 11.58 -7.99
CA SER A 90 2.52 12.19 -8.38
C SER A 90 3.38 11.17 -9.12
N SER A 91 3.47 11.41 -10.42
CA SER A 91 4.37 10.79 -11.37
C SER A 91 5.81 10.83 -10.88
N SER A 92 6.47 9.67 -10.82
CA SER A 92 7.93 9.58 -10.96
C SER A 92 8.31 8.30 -11.68
N LYS A 93 8.91 8.49 -12.85
CA LYS A 93 9.40 7.51 -13.81
C LYS A 93 10.51 6.65 -13.20
N ARG A 94 10.41 5.31 -13.32
CA ARG A 94 11.54 4.38 -13.64
C ARG A 94 11.06 2.93 -13.85
N PRO A 95 11.75 2.13 -14.69
CA PRO A 95 11.20 0.95 -15.36
C PRO A 95 11.32 -0.31 -14.50
N ARG A 96 10.25 -1.11 -14.43
CA ARG A 96 10.22 -2.43 -13.78
C ARG A 96 10.56 -3.51 -14.81
N LEU A 97 11.68 -4.18 -14.57
CA LEU A 97 12.15 -5.37 -15.27
C LEU A 97 11.62 -6.62 -14.53
N ASP A 98 11.09 -7.56 -15.32
CA ASP A 98 10.90 -8.98 -15.08
C ASP A 98 10.04 -9.44 -13.89
N GLN A 99 8.79 -9.72 -14.24
CA GLN A 99 7.81 -10.50 -13.50
C GLN A 99 7.97 -11.96 -13.92
N ILE A 100 8.50 -12.82 -13.05
CA ILE A 100 8.50 -14.29 -13.24
C ILE A 100 7.14 -14.79 -12.73
N PRO A 101 6.34 -15.54 -13.53
CA PRO A 101 5.06 -16.04 -13.07
C PRO A 101 5.25 -17.23 -12.12
N ALA A 102 4.72 -17.11 -10.91
CA ALA A 102 4.59 -18.20 -9.94
C ALA A 102 3.55 -19.20 -10.44
N ALA A 103 4.03 -20.31 -10.99
CA ALA A 103 3.23 -21.50 -11.23
C ALA A 103 4.00 -22.70 -10.66
N ASN A 104 3.31 -23.40 -9.76
CA ASN A 104 3.59 -24.71 -9.14
C ASN A 104 4.19 -24.68 -7.73
N LEU A 105 3.77 -25.70 -6.96
CA LEU A 105 4.07 -26.10 -5.58
C LEU A 105 3.14 -25.44 -4.53
N ASP A 106 1.97 -25.98 -4.17
CA ASP A 106 1.51 -27.36 -3.85
C ASP A 106 2.02 -27.93 -2.50
N ALA A 107 1.03 -28.52 -1.81
CA ALA A 107 1.05 -29.41 -0.64
C ALA A 107 1.07 -28.81 0.78
N ASP A 108 0.01 -29.13 1.51
CA ASP A 108 -0.20 -29.03 2.95
C ASP A 108 1.01 -29.51 3.78
N ASP A 109 1.30 -28.80 4.88
CA ASP A 109 2.09 -29.33 5.99
C ASP A 109 1.38 -28.96 7.31
N PRO A 110 1.07 -29.93 8.20
CA PRO A 110 0.22 -29.70 9.35
C PRO A 110 0.95 -28.95 10.47
N LEU A 111 0.18 -28.14 11.19
CA LEU A 111 0.52 -27.53 12.46
C LEU A 111 0.92 -28.63 13.47
N THR A 112 2.19 -28.65 13.89
CA THR A 112 2.61 -29.31 15.14
C THR A 112 3.12 -28.23 16.10
N ASP A 113 2.22 -27.91 17.02
CA ASP A 113 2.53 -27.31 18.31
C ASP A 113 3.23 -28.39 19.14
N ASP A 114 4.54 -28.28 19.32
CA ASP A 114 5.30 -29.05 20.30
C ASP A 114 6.24 -28.08 21.01
N GLU A 115 5.73 -27.57 22.13
CA GLU A 115 6.54 -27.14 23.26
C GLU A 115 7.37 -28.34 23.72
N ASP A 116 8.70 -28.25 23.65
CA ASP A 116 9.53 -29.04 24.56
C ASP A 116 10.70 -28.22 25.10
N ASP A 117 10.70 -28.22 26.42
CA ASP A 117 11.58 -27.57 27.36
C ASP A 117 12.87 -28.40 27.42
N SER A 118 14.01 -27.77 27.22
CA SER A 118 15.30 -28.41 27.48
C SER A 118 16.29 -27.37 27.95
N ASP A 119 16.10 -27.07 29.22
CA ASP A 119 17.06 -26.51 30.16
C ASP A 119 18.35 -27.36 30.15
N SER A 120 19.44 -26.78 29.66
CA SER A 120 20.79 -27.35 29.80
C SER A 120 21.74 -26.25 30.26
N GLY A 121 21.65 -25.95 31.56
CA GLY A 121 22.68 -25.22 32.28
C GLY A 121 24.02 -25.95 32.25
N SER A 122 25.04 -25.29 31.69
CA SER A 122 26.44 -25.60 31.95
C SER A 122 27.13 -24.30 32.34
N ASP A 123 27.33 -24.15 33.64
CA ASP A 123 27.93 -23.01 34.33
C ASP A 123 29.44 -22.97 34.12
N SER A 124 29.90 -21.91 33.46
CA SER A 124 31.20 -21.31 33.65
C SER A 124 31.02 -19.84 33.28
N ASP A 125 30.88 -18.97 34.29
CA ASP A 125 31.69 -17.76 34.45
C ASP A 125 31.03 -16.86 35.54
N ASP A 126 31.69 -16.80 36.70
CA ASP A 126 31.32 -16.05 37.92
C ASP A 126 31.19 -14.51 37.70
N ASP A 127 31.58 -14.02 36.53
CA ASP A 127 31.51 -12.60 36.13
C ASP A 127 30.23 -12.23 35.34
N THR A 128 29.43 -13.21 34.89
CA THR A 128 28.26 -12.97 34.00
C THR A 128 26.96 -12.71 34.77
N ALA A 129 26.80 -13.29 35.96
CA ALA A 129 25.59 -13.17 36.77
C ALA A 129 25.41 -11.76 37.37
N ALA A 130 26.49 -11.09 37.75
CA ALA A 130 26.43 -9.73 38.30
C ALA A 130 25.97 -8.70 37.24
N LEU A 131 26.40 -8.88 35.98
CA LEU A 131 26.09 -7.95 34.88
C LEU A 131 24.64 -8.10 34.38
N LEU A 132 24.09 -9.32 34.40
CA LEU A 132 22.68 -9.57 34.07
C LEU A 132 21.72 -8.98 35.12
N ALA A 133 22.06 -9.09 36.41
CA ALA A 133 21.27 -8.48 37.49
C ALA A 133 21.26 -6.94 37.42
N GLU A 134 22.37 -6.32 37.00
CA GLU A 134 22.44 -4.87 36.79
C GLU A 134 21.63 -4.43 35.55
N LEU A 135 21.64 -5.21 34.46
CA LEU A 135 20.81 -4.95 33.28
C LEU A 135 19.31 -5.12 33.56
N GLU A 136 18.92 -6.10 34.38
CA GLU A 136 17.53 -6.27 34.82
C GLU A 136 17.07 -5.12 35.70
N LYS A 137 17.93 -4.62 36.57
CA LYS A 137 17.65 -3.43 37.38
C LYS A 137 17.48 -2.18 36.49
N ILE A 138 18.34 -1.98 35.50
CA ILE A 138 18.24 -0.86 34.54
C ILE A 138 16.97 -0.99 33.65
N LYS A 139 16.61 -2.20 33.22
CA LYS A 139 15.38 -2.45 32.44
C LYS A 139 14.14 -2.19 33.28
N LYS A 140 14.13 -2.61 34.54
CA LYS A 140 13.00 -2.39 35.46
C LYS A 140 12.84 -0.92 35.81
N GLU A 141 13.93 -0.21 36.08
CA GLU A 141 13.92 1.24 36.34
C GLU A 141 13.44 2.03 35.11
N ARG A 142 13.93 1.68 33.92
CA ARG A 142 13.52 2.34 32.67
C ARG A 142 12.07 2.01 32.28
N ALA A 143 11.59 0.80 32.59
CA ALA A 143 10.19 0.43 32.38
C ALA A 143 9.25 1.21 33.33
N GLU A 144 9.64 1.39 34.59
CA GLU A 144 8.87 2.15 35.58
C GLU A 144 8.84 3.66 35.24
N GLU A 145 9.95 4.22 34.77
CA GLU A 145 9.99 5.61 34.29
C GLU A 145 9.14 5.80 33.03
N GLN A 146 9.18 4.84 32.10
CA GLN A 146 8.36 4.87 30.89
C GLN A 146 6.87 4.72 31.21
N GLU A 147 6.48 3.84 32.13
CA GLU A 147 5.11 3.70 32.60
C GLU A 147 4.61 4.97 33.30
N ARG A 148 5.46 5.62 34.12
CA ARG A 148 5.13 6.91 34.75
C ARG A 148 4.88 7.99 33.72
N LYS A 149 5.74 8.06 32.68
CA LYS A 149 5.62 9.04 31.58
C LYS A 149 4.41 8.76 30.69
N GLU A 150 4.10 7.51 30.39
CA GLU A 150 2.92 7.12 29.62
C GLU A 150 1.62 7.42 30.38
N ARG A 151 1.62 7.26 31.71
CA ARG A 151 0.48 7.63 32.56
C ARG A 151 0.24 9.14 32.60
N GLU A 152 1.31 9.93 32.64
CA GLU A 152 1.23 11.40 32.59
C GLU A 152 0.76 11.89 31.21
N GLN A 153 1.30 11.34 30.12
CA GLN A 153 0.85 11.65 28.77
C GLN A 153 -0.61 11.26 28.54
N LYS A 154 -1.04 10.10 29.02
CA LYS A 154 -2.44 9.68 28.91
C LYS A 154 -3.38 10.58 29.70
N ALA A 155 -2.98 11.06 30.87
CA ALA A 155 -3.76 12.02 31.65
C ALA A 155 -3.85 13.39 30.94
N GLU A 156 -2.78 13.84 30.30
CA GLU A 156 -2.76 15.08 29.52
C GLU A 156 -3.60 14.97 28.24
N GLU A 157 -3.53 13.83 27.54
CA GLU A 157 -4.39 13.52 26.39
C GLU A 157 -5.87 13.44 26.79
N GLU A 158 -6.21 12.85 27.94
CA GLU A 158 -7.57 12.85 28.48
C GLU A 158 -8.04 14.26 28.85
N ARG A 159 -7.15 15.11 29.39
CA ARG A 159 -7.45 16.51 29.71
C ARG A 159 -7.71 17.34 28.44
N ILE A 160 -6.87 17.19 27.42
CA ILE A 160 -7.04 17.85 26.11
C ILE A 160 -8.31 17.34 25.41
N ARG A 161 -8.59 16.04 25.50
CA ARG A 161 -9.81 15.45 24.96
C ARG A 161 -11.05 16.01 25.66
N MET A 162 -11.02 16.15 26.98
CA MET A 162 -12.11 16.75 27.74
C MET A 162 -12.25 18.25 27.44
N GLU A 163 -11.15 18.99 27.30
CA GLU A 163 -11.14 20.41 26.92
C GLU A 163 -11.71 20.62 25.50
N ASN A 164 -11.36 19.76 24.54
CA ASN A 164 -11.93 19.78 23.19
C ASN A 164 -13.41 19.39 23.16
N ILE A 165 -13.86 18.48 24.03
CA ILE A 165 -15.30 18.16 24.15
C ILE A 165 -16.06 19.33 24.77
N LEU A 166 -15.47 20.03 25.75
CA LEU A 166 -16.08 21.17 26.41
C LEU A 166 -16.10 22.43 25.52
N SER A 167 -15.03 22.67 24.75
CA SER A 167 -14.89 23.83 23.85
C SER A 167 -15.42 23.59 22.43
N GLY A 168 -15.56 22.32 22.03
CA GLY A 168 -16.02 21.91 20.70
C GLY A 168 -17.53 22.07 20.48
N ASN A 169 -18.28 22.61 21.43
CA ASN A 169 -19.70 22.93 21.26
C ASN A 169 -19.90 24.41 20.90
N PRO A 170 -20.02 24.76 19.60
CA PRO A 170 -20.14 26.15 19.15
C PRO A 170 -21.46 26.82 19.58
N LEU A 171 -22.46 26.08 20.09
CA LEU A 171 -23.71 26.65 20.60
C LEU A 171 -23.54 27.35 21.95
N LEU A 172 -22.59 26.91 22.80
CA LEU A 172 -22.33 27.51 24.11
C LEU A 172 -21.57 28.84 24.00
N ASN A 173 -20.61 28.93 23.07
CA ASN A 173 -19.83 30.16 22.86
C ASN A 173 -20.65 31.29 22.18
N LEU A 174 -21.65 30.92 21.36
CA LEU A 174 -22.53 31.90 20.70
C LEU A 174 -23.67 32.39 21.63
N ALA A 175 -24.14 31.54 22.55
CA ALA A 175 -25.12 31.90 23.56
C ALA A 175 -24.57 32.89 24.61
N GLY A 176 -23.27 32.81 24.95
CA GLY A 176 -22.60 33.75 25.85
C GLY A 176 -22.46 35.17 25.27
N GLN A 177 -22.26 35.30 23.96
CA GLN A 177 -22.15 36.62 23.30
C GLN A 177 -23.50 37.34 23.12
N GLN A 178 -24.63 36.63 23.16
CA GLN A 178 -25.95 37.25 23.04
C GLN A 178 -26.49 37.84 24.36
N GLN A 179 -25.84 37.60 25.50
CA GLN A 179 -26.30 38.09 26.82
C GLN A 179 -25.79 39.48 27.23
N GLN A 180 -24.95 40.17 26.45
CA GLN A 180 -24.46 41.52 26.78
C GLN A 180 -25.06 42.68 25.96
N GLN A 181 -26.10 42.46 25.16
CA GLN A 181 -26.73 43.56 24.38
C GLN A 181 -28.26 43.64 24.43
N GLN A 182 -28.93 43.11 25.44
CA GLN A 182 -30.37 43.37 25.62
C GLN A 182 -30.75 43.66 27.09
N GLN A 183 -30.31 44.82 27.57
CA GLN A 183 -31.07 45.60 28.56
C GLN A 183 -31.45 46.95 27.94
N GLN A 184 -32.37 46.94 26.99
CA GLN A 184 -33.38 47.99 26.90
C GLN A 184 -34.49 47.59 25.93
N GLN A 185 -35.71 47.93 26.35
CA GLN A 185 -36.94 47.98 25.58
C GLN A 185 -37.72 46.66 25.47
N GLN A 186 -38.46 46.46 26.56
CA GLN A 186 -39.79 45.86 26.56
C GLN A 186 -40.71 46.49 25.51
N GLN A 187 -41.66 45.64 25.09
CA GLN A 187 -42.97 45.91 24.48
C GLN A 187 -43.09 45.77 22.95
N LEU A 188 -44.10 44.96 22.62
CA LEU A 188 -44.76 44.72 21.32
C LEU A 188 -44.03 43.79 20.33
N LYS A 189 -44.32 42.49 20.45
CA LYS A 189 -44.51 41.56 19.31
C LYS A 189 -45.13 40.23 19.76
N THR A 190 -46.42 40.26 20.07
CA THR A 190 -47.30 39.13 19.76
C THR A 190 -47.59 39.16 18.26
N GLN A 191 -47.49 37.99 17.60
CA GLN A 191 -47.67 37.73 16.17
C GLN A 191 -46.47 38.04 15.25
N SER A 192 -45.54 37.09 15.15
CA SER A 192 -45.08 36.50 13.88
C SER A 192 -43.90 35.56 14.15
N GLN A 193 -44.19 34.43 14.80
CA GLN A 193 -43.22 33.34 15.00
C GLN A 193 -43.45 32.19 14.01
N ASN A 194 -44.26 32.38 12.97
CA ASN A 194 -44.45 31.41 11.89
C ASN A 194 -44.72 32.16 10.59
N ALA A 195 -43.75 32.25 9.66
CA ALA A 195 -43.99 32.25 8.19
C ALA A 195 -42.75 32.55 7.31
N PHE A 196 -41.58 31.97 7.58
CA PHE A 196 -40.66 31.64 6.47
C PHE A 196 -40.33 30.14 6.46
N SER A 197 -41.32 29.30 6.78
CA SER A 197 -41.27 27.90 6.38
C SER A 197 -41.49 27.86 4.87
N VAL A 198 -40.44 27.52 4.11
CA VAL A 198 -40.53 27.26 2.68
C VAL A 198 -41.63 26.21 2.45
N LYS A 199 -42.81 26.67 2.01
CA LYS A 199 -44.04 25.88 1.98
C LYS A 199 -44.03 24.81 0.88
N ARG A 200 -43.23 25.06 -0.15
CA ARG A 200 -42.80 24.11 -1.20
C ARG A 200 -41.38 24.47 -1.58
N ARG A 201 -40.50 23.47 -1.57
CA ARG A 201 -39.13 23.62 -2.06
C ARG A 201 -39.20 23.62 -3.60
N TRP A 202 -38.29 24.32 -4.28
CA TRP A 202 -38.21 24.27 -5.74
C TRP A 202 -38.01 22.84 -6.25
N ASP A 203 -37.31 22.04 -5.46
CA ASP A 203 -37.12 20.60 -5.61
C ASP A 203 -38.31 19.75 -5.17
N ASP A 204 -39.48 20.28 -4.82
CA ASP A 204 -40.59 19.44 -4.32
C ASP A 204 -41.38 18.79 -5.48
N ASP A 205 -41.37 19.44 -6.65
CA ASP A 205 -42.13 19.04 -7.84
C ASP A 205 -41.24 18.42 -8.94
N VAL A 206 -40.40 17.46 -8.54
CA VAL A 206 -39.58 16.69 -9.51
C VAL A 206 -39.97 15.23 -9.37
N VAL A 207 -40.29 14.62 -10.51
CA VAL A 207 -40.81 13.25 -10.61
C VAL A 207 -39.84 12.16 -10.15
N PHE A 208 -38.55 12.46 -10.09
CA PHE A 208 -37.51 11.55 -9.59
C PHE A 208 -36.75 12.16 -8.43
N LYS A 209 -36.58 11.39 -7.35
CA LYS A 209 -35.82 11.78 -6.15
C LYS A 209 -34.72 10.76 -5.91
N ASN A 210 -33.52 11.25 -5.59
CA ASN A 210 -32.46 10.46 -4.94
C ASN A 210 -32.05 9.17 -5.68
N CYS A 211 -32.12 9.11 -7.01
CA CYS A 211 -31.83 7.89 -7.80
C CYS A 211 -30.42 7.32 -7.61
N ALA A 212 -29.42 8.16 -7.27
CA ALA A 212 -28.04 7.74 -7.01
C ALA A 212 -27.68 7.82 -5.51
N LYS A 213 -28.66 7.90 -4.60
CA LYS A 213 -28.37 7.99 -3.16
C LYS A 213 -27.72 6.68 -2.69
N GLY A 214 -26.46 6.76 -2.29
CA GLY A 214 -25.67 5.62 -1.84
C GLY A 214 -24.82 4.94 -2.93
N VAL A 215 -24.85 5.45 -4.17
CA VAL A 215 -23.88 5.04 -5.20
C VAL A 215 -22.56 5.74 -4.89
N ASP A 216 -21.69 5.02 -4.20
CA ASP A 216 -20.34 5.48 -3.93
C ASP A 216 -19.37 4.75 -4.86
N GLU A 217 -18.86 5.48 -5.85
CA GLU A 217 -17.85 4.98 -6.79
C GLU A 217 -16.59 4.46 -6.09
N SER A 218 -16.29 4.97 -4.89
CA SER A 218 -15.16 4.51 -4.09
C SER A 218 -15.40 3.13 -3.44
N ARG A 219 -16.66 2.71 -3.32
CA ARG A 219 -17.06 1.38 -2.83
C ARG A 219 -17.14 0.34 -3.94
N ARG A 220 -16.95 0.72 -5.21
CA ARG A 220 -16.83 -0.26 -6.29
C ARG A 220 -15.53 -1.04 -6.12
N GLU A 221 -15.66 -2.35 -5.98
CA GLU A 221 -14.52 -3.25 -5.82
C GLU A 221 -13.55 -3.10 -7.00
N LYS A 222 -12.25 -2.96 -6.68
CA LYS A 222 -11.19 -2.94 -7.68
C LYS A 222 -11.00 -4.36 -8.22
N ARG A 223 -11.76 -4.71 -9.25
CA ARG A 223 -11.73 -6.04 -9.88
C ARG A 223 -10.74 -6.02 -11.04
N PHE A 224 -9.85 -7.02 -11.06
CA PHE A 224 -9.07 -7.33 -12.25
C PHE A 224 -9.75 -8.47 -12.99
N ILE A 225 -9.97 -8.29 -14.30
CA ILE A 225 -10.57 -9.30 -15.16
C ILE A 225 -9.53 -9.64 -16.23
N ASN A 226 -9.13 -10.91 -16.31
CA ASN A 226 -8.25 -11.43 -17.36
C ASN A 226 -9.03 -11.64 -18.67
N ASP A 227 -9.59 -10.56 -19.20
CA ASP A 227 -10.37 -10.53 -20.44
C ASP A 227 -10.16 -9.16 -21.09
N THR A 228 -9.69 -9.15 -22.34
CA THR A 228 -9.35 -7.91 -23.06
C THR A 228 -10.56 -7.08 -23.48
N LEU A 229 -11.77 -7.65 -23.51
CA LEU A 229 -12.99 -6.96 -23.91
C LEU A 229 -13.87 -6.59 -22.72
N ARG A 230 -13.90 -7.45 -21.68
CA ARG A 230 -14.75 -7.24 -20.50
C ARG A 230 -14.05 -6.50 -19.36
N SER A 231 -12.73 -6.33 -19.44
CA SER A 231 -11.99 -5.53 -18.48
C SER A 231 -12.53 -4.09 -18.42
N GLU A 232 -12.57 -3.53 -17.22
CA GLU A 232 -12.91 -2.12 -16.98
C GLU A 232 -12.02 -1.17 -17.77
N PHE A 233 -10.78 -1.58 -18.05
CA PHE A 233 -9.88 -0.83 -18.94
C PHE A 233 -10.47 -0.70 -20.35
N HIS A 234 -10.94 -1.81 -20.92
CA HIS A 234 -11.47 -1.82 -22.29
C HIS A 234 -12.82 -1.10 -22.38
N LYS A 235 -13.70 -1.28 -21.40
CA LYS A 235 -14.98 -0.54 -21.35
C LYS A 235 -14.75 0.97 -21.34
N LYS A 236 -13.85 1.46 -20.47
CA LYS A 236 -13.48 2.88 -20.41
C LYS A 236 -12.77 3.36 -21.68
N PHE A 237 -11.95 2.51 -22.29
CA PHE A 237 -11.32 2.82 -23.58
C PHE A 237 -12.39 3.02 -24.67
N MET A 238 -13.34 2.10 -24.79
CA MET A 238 -14.41 2.20 -25.80
C MET A 238 -15.33 3.38 -25.53
N GLU A 239 -15.73 3.62 -24.28
CA GLU A 239 -16.50 4.81 -23.90
C GLU A 239 -15.78 6.13 -24.27
N LYS A 240 -14.44 6.15 -24.18
CA LYS A 240 -13.66 7.35 -24.49
C LYS A 240 -13.46 7.59 -25.99
N TYR A 241 -13.24 6.53 -26.77
CA TYR A 241 -12.82 6.63 -28.17
C TYR A 241 -13.95 6.33 -29.17
N VAL A 242 -15.08 5.80 -28.72
CA VAL A 242 -16.28 5.53 -29.51
C VAL A 242 -17.45 6.26 -28.87
N LYS A 243 -18.10 7.15 -29.63
CA LYS A 243 -19.16 8.04 -29.15
C LYS A 243 -20.51 7.67 -29.74
#